data_AF-A0A0F9CUC7-F1
#
_entry.id   AF-A0A0F9CUC7-F1
#
_cell.length_a   1.000
_cell.length_b   1.000
_cell.length_c   1.000
_cell.angle_alpha   90.00
_cell.angle_beta   90.00
_cell.angle_gamma   90.00
#
_symmetry.space_group_name_H-M   'P 1'
#
loop_
_entity.id
_entity.type
_entity.pdbx_description
1 polymer ?
#
loop_
_entity_poly.entity_id
_entity_poly.type
_entity_poly.pdbx_seq_one_letter_code
_entity_poly.pdbx_strand_id
1 'polypeptide(L)'
;RRQKAAFYQGASLVEFPDMGEDFIIFLLANFNDITNRKLSKKKSLEIFSEYNRSPFLIVDLLQTMMREGIYDLGKGLGYYLEINNPEDEWRELWESLKLIDQLVIKDVISATRPLYHVDTYTLIRDKLGLDNVTRGIVQSSVKRMREQGILNNESHGQWVFESKSFEDFVLAL
;
A
#
# COMPACT_ATOMS: atom_id res chain seq x y z
N ARG A 1 8.79 -32.44 48.67
CA ARG A 1 7.68 -32.39 47.67
C ARG A 1 7.23 -30.93 47.58
N ARG A 2 7.26 -30.19 46.48
CA ARG A 2 7.25 -30.49 45.04
C ARG A 2 7.79 -29.24 44.30
N GLN A 3 8.67 -29.44 43.31
CA GLN A 3 9.09 -28.46 42.30
C GLN A 3 7.92 -27.99 41.40
N LYS A 4 8.05 -26.77 40.84
CA LYS A 4 7.91 -26.39 39.40
C LYS A 4 7.78 -24.84 39.32
N ALA A 5 8.81 -24.10 38.90
CA ALA A 5 9.14 -23.67 37.52
C ALA A 5 8.24 -22.49 37.06
N ALA A 6 8.65 -21.46 36.29
CA ALA A 6 9.83 -21.21 35.47
C ALA A 6 10.00 -19.70 35.19
N PHE A 7 11.26 -19.30 34.96
CA PHE A 7 11.76 -18.21 34.11
C PHE A 7 10.74 -17.21 33.50
N TYR A 8 10.73 -15.99 34.02
CA TYR A 8 10.50 -14.79 33.22
C TYR A 8 11.82 -14.01 33.17
N GLN A 9 12.81 -14.57 32.46
CA GLN A 9 13.94 -13.75 32.00
C GLN A 9 13.45 -12.94 30.81
N GLY A 10 13.79 -11.65 30.83
CA GLY A 10 13.14 -10.59 30.08
C GLY A 10 12.93 -10.89 28.61
N ALA A 11 11.70 -10.65 28.15
CA ALA A 11 11.53 -10.14 26.81
C ALA A 11 12.19 -8.76 26.81
N SER A 12 13.47 -8.68 26.45
CA SER A 12 14.05 -7.41 26.03
C SER A 12 13.18 -6.94 24.88
N LEU A 13 12.50 -5.82 25.06
CA LEU A 13 11.99 -5.04 23.94
C LEU A 13 13.23 -4.68 23.13
N VAL A 14 13.56 -5.49 22.12
CA VAL A 14 14.56 -5.10 21.15
C VAL A 14 13.89 -3.96 20.38
N GLU A 15 14.31 -2.74 20.65
CA GLU A 15 13.97 -1.62 19.79
C GLU A 15 14.49 -1.97 18.39
N PHE A 16 13.56 -2.34 17.52
CA PHE A 16 13.89 -2.55 16.12
C PHE A 16 14.35 -1.19 15.58
N PRO A 17 15.59 -1.07 15.08
CA PRO A 17 16.07 0.20 14.55
C PRO A 17 15.18 0.64 13.39
N ASP A 18 15.06 1.95 13.21
CA ASP A 18 14.30 2.52 12.09
C ASP A 18 14.83 1.96 10.77
N MET A 19 14.06 1.05 10.16
CA MET A 19 14.40 0.32 8.94
C MET A 19 14.19 1.21 7.70
N GLY A 20 14.64 2.46 7.80
CA GLY A 20 14.43 3.55 6.86
C GLY A 20 15.62 3.74 5.93
N GLU A 21 16.41 4.77 6.20
CA GLU A 21 17.50 5.19 5.32
C GLU A 21 18.72 4.26 5.36
N ASP A 22 19.10 3.78 6.55
CA ASP A 22 20.24 2.87 6.71
C ASP A 22 20.03 1.54 6.00
N PHE A 23 18.78 1.06 5.96
CA PHE A 23 18.41 -0.13 5.21
C PHE A 23 18.66 0.07 3.70
N ILE A 24 18.23 1.21 3.16
CA ILE A 24 18.48 1.54 1.74
C ILE A 24 19.98 1.69 1.46
N ILE A 25 20.74 2.34 2.35
CA ILE A 25 22.21 2.45 2.21
C ILE A 25 22.85 1.06 2.14
N PHE A 26 22.47 0.16 3.05
CA PHE A 26 22.95 -1.21 3.08
C PHE A 26 22.65 -1.97 1.78
N LEU A 27 21.41 -1.88 1.29
CA LEU A 27 21.02 -2.54 0.03
C LEU A 27 21.80 -2.01 -1.17
N LEU A 28 22.01 -0.69 -1.25
CA LEU A 28 22.75 -0.07 -2.35
C LEU A 28 24.25 -0.41 -2.33
N ALA A 29 24.83 -0.57 -1.15
CA ALA A 29 26.20 -1.06 -1.00
C ALA A 29 26.32 -2.49 -1.55
N ASN A 30 25.45 -3.41 -1.11
CA ASN A 30 25.45 -4.79 -1.60
C ASN A 30 25.20 -4.88 -3.12
N PHE A 31 24.26 -4.08 -3.64
CA PHE A 31 24.00 -4.02 -5.07
C PHE A 31 25.26 -3.60 -5.85
N ASN A 32 25.97 -2.58 -5.38
CA ASN A 32 27.22 -2.14 -6.00
C ASN A 32 28.32 -3.20 -5.90
N ASP A 33 28.47 -3.86 -4.75
CA ASP A 33 29.50 -4.88 -4.56
C ASP A 33 29.31 -6.08 -5.51
N ILE A 34 28.06 -6.45 -5.80
CA ILE A 34 27.72 -7.57 -6.70
C ILE A 34 27.80 -7.18 -8.17
N THR A 35 27.27 -5.99 -8.53
CA THR A 35 27.08 -5.59 -9.94
C THR A 35 28.16 -4.66 -10.46
N ASN A 36 28.97 -4.08 -9.57
CA ASN A 36 29.88 -2.96 -9.82
C ASN A 36 29.18 -1.72 -10.42
N ARG A 37 27.89 -1.54 -10.10
CA ARG A 37 27.05 -0.41 -10.54
C ARG A 37 26.49 0.35 -9.35
N LYS A 38 26.47 1.68 -9.46
CA LYS A 38 25.90 2.57 -8.44
C LYS A 38 24.51 3.03 -8.85
N LEU A 39 23.54 2.84 -7.96
CA LEU A 39 22.20 3.38 -8.09
C LEU A 39 22.04 4.67 -7.27
N SER A 40 21.05 5.49 -7.61
CA SER A 40 20.79 6.76 -6.92
C SER A 40 20.10 6.53 -5.57
N LYS A 41 20.82 6.81 -4.47
CA LYS A 41 20.26 6.77 -3.10
C LYS A 41 18.97 7.59 -2.97
N LYS A 42 18.95 8.81 -3.52
CA LYS A 42 17.79 9.70 -3.48
C LYS A 42 16.56 9.02 -4.12
N LYS A 43 16.72 8.47 -5.34
CA LYS A 43 15.61 7.80 -6.04
C LYS A 43 15.16 6.53 -5.30
N SER A 44 16.09 5.77 -4.73
CA SER A 44 15.73 4.59 -3.93
C SER A 44 14.93 4.94 -2.69
N LEU A 45 15.27 6.05 -2.00
CA LEU A 45 14.50 6.54 -0.85
C LEU A 45 13.13 7.06 -1.25
N GLU A 46 13.02 7.76 -2.39
CA GLU A 46 11.75 8.22 -2.95
C GLU A 46 10.82 7.03 -3.23
N ILE A 47 11.31 6.02 -3.96
CA ILE A 47 10.56 4.77 -4.23
C ILE A 47 10.19 4.08 -2.91
N PHE A 48 11.14 3.94 -1.98
CA PHE A 48 10.85 3.30 -0.71
C PHE A 48 9.74 4.02 0.05
N SER A 49 9.75 5.35 0.09
CA SER A 49 8.69 6.13 0.73
C SER A 49 7.35 6.05 -0.02
N GLU A 50 7.37 6.08 -1.35
CA GLU A 50 6.17 6.01 -2.20
C GLU A 50 5.43 4.68 -2.03
N TYR A 51 6.18 3.59 -1.82
CA TYR A 51 5.63 2.25 -1.64
C TYR A 51 5.59 1.83 -0.15
N ASN A 52 5.13 2.74 0.71
CA ASN A 52 4.85 2.52 2.14
C ASN A 52 6.04 1.94 2.93
N ARG A 53 7.28 2.27 2.54
CA ARG A 53 8.52 1.78 3.15
C ARG A 53 8.57 0.25 3.22
N SER A 54 8.05 -0.44 2.20
CA SER A 54 8.03 -1.90 2.11
C SER A 54 9.43 -2.49 1.88
N PRO A 55 10.03 -3.20 2.86
CA PRO A 55 11.36 -3.81 2.68
C PRO A 55 11.33 -4.91 1.64
N PHE A 56 10.22 -5.63 1.55
CA PHE A 56 10.00 -6.69 0.55
C PHE A 56 10.12 -6.13 -0.87
N LEU A 57 9.36 -5.06 -1.16
CA LEU A 57 9.31 -4.50 -2.51
C LEU A 57 10.68 -3.99 -2.97
N ILE A 58 11.40 -3.25 -2.13
CA ILE A 58 12.68 -2.67 -2.55
C ILE A 58 13.75 -3.76 -2.74
N VAL A 59 13.73 -4.82 -1.91
CA VAL A 59 14.64 -5.96 -2.07
C VAL A 59 14.35 -6.71 -3.37
N ASP A 60 13.09 -7.03 -3.64
CA ASP A 60 12.71 -7.78 -4.83
C ASP A 60 12.90 -6.98 -6.12
N LEU A 61 12.65 -5.66 -6.07
CA LEU A 61 13.00 -4.74 -7.15
C LEU A 61 14.50 -4.81 -7.48
N LEU A 62 15.37 -4.69 -6.49
CA LEU A 62 16.82 -4.73 -6.70
C LEU A 62 17.26 -6.11 -7.22
N GLN A 63 16.69 -7.21 -6.70
CA GLN A 63 16.97 -8.55 -7.21
C GLN A 63 16.53 -8.74 -8.66
N THR A 64 15.34 -8.23 -9.01
CA THR A 64 14.82 -8.21 -10.38
C THR A 64 15.73 -7.40 -11.30
N MET A 65 16.15 -6.20 -10.88
CA MET A 65 17.11 -5.37 -11.61
C MET A 65 18.45 -6.08 -11.86
N MET A 66 18.98 -6.79 -10.86
CA MET A 66 20.21 -7.58 -11.02
C MET A 66 20.00 -8.73 -12.02
N ARG A 67 18.90 -9.49 -11.88
CA ARG A 67 18.59 -10.66 -12.71
C ARG A 67 18.43 -10.28 -14.18
N GLU A 68 17.74 -9.17 -14.45
CA GLU A 68 17.45 -8.70 -15.81
C GLU A 68 18.52 -7.75 -16.38
N GLY A 69 19.55 -7.43 -15.59
CA GLY A 69 20.62 -6.52 -16.01
C GLY A 69 20.16 -5.07 -16.25
N ILE A 70 19.17 -4.60 -15.49
CA ILE A 70 18.62 -3.24 -15.58
C ILE A 70 19.25 -2.37 -14.48
N TYR A 71 19.98 -1.32 -14.87
CA TYR A 71 20.71 -0.46 -13.93
C TYR A 71 20.20 0.98 -13.85
N ASP A 72 19.06 1.26 -14.48
CA ASP A 72 18.31 2.49 -14.27
C ASP A 72 17.13 2.17 -13.34
N LEU A 73 17.06 2.83 -12.19
CA LEU A 73 16.00 2.58 -11.19
C LEU A 73 14.58 2.81 -11.73
N GLY A 74 14.39 3.80 -12.60
CA GLY A 74 13.07 4.08 -13.17
C GLY A 74 12.63 2.98 -14.13
N LYS A 75 13.54 2.54 -15.01
CA LYS A 75 13.29 1.39 -15.90
C LYS A 75 13.11 0.09 -15.12
N GLY A 76 13.91 -0.11 -14.07
CA GLY A 76 13.82 -1.27 -13.20
C GLY A 76 12.48 -1.34 -12.48
N LEU A 77 12.02 -0.22 -11.92
CA LEU A 77 10.71 -0.14 -11.28
C LEU A 77 9.58 -0.38 -12.27
N GLY A 78 9.62 0.24 -13.45
CA GLY A 78 8.61 0.01 -14.49
C GLY A 78 8.51 -1.45 -14.89
N TYR A 79 9.65 -2.10 -15.16
CA TYR A 79 9.69 -3.53 -15.48
C TYR A 79 9.18 -4.40 -14.33
N TYR A 80 9.63 -4.12 -13.09
CA TYR A 80 9.19 -4.84 -11.90
C TYR A 80 7.67 -4.78 -11.72
N LEU A 81 7.07 -3.60 -11.89
CA LEU A 81 5.63 -3.42 -11.79
C LEU A 81 4.90 -4.12 -12.92
N GLU A 82 5.45 -4.16 -14.14
CA GLU A 82 4.85 -4.86 -15.27
C GLU A 82 4.76 -6.37 -15.03
N ILE A 83 5.87 -6.98 -14.58
CA ILE A 83 5.91 -8.45 -14.37
C ILE A 83 5.24 -8.89 -13.07
N ASN A 84 5.06 -7.98 -12.11
CA ASN A 84 4.36 -8.22 -10.85
C ASN A 84 3.02 -7.48 -10.80
N ASN A 85 2.47 -7.05 -11.94
CA ASN A 85 1.18 -6.38 -11.99
C ASN A 85 0.11 -7.42 -11.64
N PRO A 86 -0.55 -7.33 -10.48
CA PRO A 86 -1.53 -8.32 -10.11
C PRO A 86 -2.88 -7.92 -10.72
N GLU A 87 -2.91 -7.50 -11.99
CA GLU A 87 -4.09 -6.90 -12.62
C GLU A 87 -5.31 -7.81 -12.52
N ASP A 88 -5.11 -9.11 -12.71
CA ASP A 88 -6.16 -10.12 -12.56
C ASP A 88 -6.64 -10.20 -11.09
N GLU A 89 -5.74 -10.21 -10.11
CA GLU A 89 -6.09 -10.23 -8.68
C GLU A 89 -6.82 -8.94 -8.26
N TRP A 90 -6.41 -7.78 -8.78
CA TRP A 90 -7.06 -6.48 -8.55
C TRP A 90 -8.42 -6.40 -9.22
N ARG A 91 -8.57 -6.97 -10.41
CA ARG A 91 -9.85 -7.10 -11.09
C ARG A 91 -10.80 -7.99 -10.29
N GLU A 92 -10.35 -9.16 -9.84
CA GLU A 92 -11.13 -10.05 -8.98
C GLU A 92 -11.53 -9.37 -7.66
N LEU A 93 -10.58 -8.69 -7.01
CA LEU A 93 -10.86 -7.91 -5.81
C LEU A 93 -11.92 -6.84 -6.09
N TRP A 94 -11.74 -6.04 -7.14
CA TRP A 94 -12.67 -4.97 -7.53
C TRP A 94 -14.08 -5.51 -7.80
N GLU A 95 -14.20 -6.58 -8.58
CA GLU A 95 -15.48 -7.22 -8.89
C GLU A 95 -16.15 -7.84 -7.66
N SER A 96 -15.37 -8.23 -6.64
CA SER A 96 -15.91 -8.72 -5.36
C SER A 96 -16.51 -7.60 -4.49
N LEU A 97 -16.15 -6.34 -4.73
CA LEU A 97 -16.66 -5.21 -3.96
C LEU A 97 -18.12 -4.91 -4.29
N LYS A 98 -18.86 -4.42 -3.30
CA LYS A 98 -20.21 -3.89 -3.56
C LYS A 98 -20.10 -2.64 -4.43
N LEU A 99 -21.11 -2.40 -5.27
CA LEU A 99 -21.18 -1.19 -6.10
C LEU A 99 -20.98 0.10 -5.31
N ILE A 100 -21.50 0.17 -4.08
CA ILE A 100 -21.28 1.34 -3.22
C ILE A 100 -19.84 1.47 -2.73
N ASP A 101 -19.16 0.35 -2.48
CA ASP A 101 -17.77 0.34 -2.03
C ASP A 101 -16.85 0.77 -3.16
N GLN A 102 -17.07 0.24 -4.36
CA GLN A 102 -16.42 0.69 -5.59
C GLN A 102 -16.56 2.20 -5.79
N LEU A 103 -17.78 2.72 -5.64
CA LEU A 103 -18.08 4.13 -5.84
C LEU A 103 -17.45 5.03 -4.79
N VAL A 104 -17.46 4.62 -3.52
CA VAL A 104 -16.79 5.36 -2.44
C VAL A 104 -15.27 5.39 -2.67
N ILE A 105 -14.66 4.27 -3.05
CA ILE A 105 -13.20 4.24 -3.28
C ILE A 105 -12.83 5.09 -4.50
N LYS A 106 -13.48 4.86 -5.66
CA LYS A 106 -13.12 5.51 -6.92
C LYS A 106 -13.51 6.98 -6.96
N ASP A 107 -14.77 7.30 -6.68
CA ASP A 107 -15.28 8.65 -6.90
C ASP A 107 -15.17 9.58 -5.70
N VAL A 108 -14.91 9.04 -4.50
CA VAL A 108 -14.82 9.83 -3.26
C VAL A 108 -13.40 9.85 -2.73
N ILE A 109 -12.83 8.69 -2.40
CA ILE A 109 -11.50 8.61 -1.76
C ILE A 109 -10.40 8.98 -2.76
N SER A 110 -10.35 8.31 -3.92
CA SER A 110 -9.33 8.57 -4.94
C SER A 110 -9.42 9.98 -5.52
N ALA A 111 -10.64 10.54 -5.59
CA ALA A 111 -10.88 11.92 -6.01
C ALA A 111 -10.71 12.94 -4.87
N THR A 112 -10.27 12.52 -3.68
CA THR A 112 -10.05 13.37 -2.48
C THR A 112 -11.27 14.19 -2.06
N ARG A 113 -12.48 13.69 -2.34
CA ARG A 113 -13.73 14.37 -1.97
C ARG A 113 -14.00 14.27 -0.47
N PRO A 114 -14.67 15.26 0.12
CA PRO A 114 -15.10 15.20 1.52
C PRO A 114 -16.05 14.01 1.75
N LEU A 115 -15.61 13.03 2.53
CA LEU A 115 -16.31 11.74 2.65
C LEU A 115 -17.70 11.86 3.29
N TYR A 116 -17.85 12.77 4.26
CA TYR A 116 -19.07 12.94 5.06
C TYR A 116 -19.80 14.26 4.75
N HIS A 117 -19.94 14.58 3.46
CA HIS A 117 -20.59 15.80 2.98
C HIS A 117 -21.84 15.51 2.16
N VAL A 118 -22.79 16.45 2.12
CA VAL A 118 -24.07 16.29 1.40
C VAL A 118 -23.89 16.02 -0.10
N ASP A 119 -22.88 16.63 -0.72
CA ASP A 119 -22.57 16.43 -2.14
C ASP A 119 -22.12 14.99 -2.42
N THR A 120 -21.36 14.40 -1.50
CA THR A 120 -20.92 12.99 -1.59
C THR A 120 -22.10 12.05 -1.47
N TYR A 121 -23.01 12.29 -0.54
CA TYR A 121 -24.23 11.48 -0.39
C TYR A 121 -25.12 11.59 -1.63
N THR A 122 -25.24 12.79 -2.18
CA THR A 122 -25.99 13.06 -3.42
C THR A 122 -25.38 12.32 -4.61
N LEU A 123 -24.06 12.39 -4.77
CA LEU A 123 -23.33 11.66 -5.81
C LEU A 123 -23.58 10.15 -5.74
N ILE A 124 -23.42 9.56 -4.54
CA ILE A 124 -23.62 8.12 -4.33
C ILE A 124 -25.08 7.75 -4.62
N ARG A 125 -26.03 8.57 -4.15
CA ARG A 125 -27.46 8.37 -4.36
C ARG A 125 -27.79 8.33 -5.85
N ASP A 126 -27.35 9.35 -6.59
CA ASP A 126 -27.70 9.54 -7.99
C ASP A 126 -27.07 8.45 -8.88
N LYS A 127 -25.82 8.08 -8.60
CA LYS A 127 -25.14 7.01 -9.37
C LYS A 127 -25.68 5.61 -9.07
N LEU A 128 -26.15 5.34 -7.86
CA LEU A 128 -26.68 4.01 -7.47
C LEU A 128 -28.21 3.93 -7.57
N GLY A 129 -28.91 5.02 -7.89
CA GLY A 129 -30.37 5.06 -7.94
C GLY A 129 -31.03 4.76 -6.59
N LEU A 130 -30.41 5.19 -5.49
CA LEU A 130 -30.94 4.96 -4.14
C LEU A 130 -31.92 6.08 -3.75
N ASP A 131 -32.89 5.78 -2.87
CA ASP A 131 -33.80 6.81 -2.36
C ASP A 131 -33.09 7.79 -1.43
N ASN A 132 -32.17 7.28 -0.60
CA ASN A 132 -31.43 8.08 0.37
C ASN A 132 -30.07 7.46 0.67
N VAL A 133 -29.06 8.31 0.82
CA VAL A 133 -27.72 7.93 1.29
C VAL A 133 -27.43 8.69 2.57
N THR A 134 -27.18 7.96 3.65
CA THR A 134 -26.85 8.54 4.96
C THR A 134 -25.37 8.39 5.26
N ARG A 135 -24.89 9.18 6.24
CA ARG A 135 -23.55 9.02 6.80
C ARG A 135 -23.24 7.57 7.20
N GLY A 136 -24.20 6.88 7.80
CA GLY A 136 -24.02 5.50 8.27
C GLY A 136 -23.73 4.52 7.14
N ILE A 137 -24.29 4.75 5.95
CA ILE A 137 -24.03 3.93 4.76
C ILE A 137 -22.58 4.11 4.30
N VAL A 138 -22.11 5.36 4.20
CA VAL A 138 -20.72 5.66 3.82
C VAL A 138 -19.73 5.16 4.88
N GLN A 139 -20.02 5.33 6.16
CA GLN A 139 -19.21 4.77 7.25
C GLN A 139 -19.12 3.24 7.18
N SER A 140 -20.23 2.57 6.86
CA SER A 140 -20.26 1.12 6.72
C SER A 140 -19.43 0.65 5.52
N SER A 141 -19.41 1.43 4.43
CA SER A 141 -18.55 1.19 3.28
C SER A 141 -17.07 1.27 3.66
N VAL A 142 -16.64 2.39 4.26
CA VAL A 142 -15.26 2.57 4.74
C VAL A 142 -14.86 1.48 5.73
N LYS A 143 -15.74 1.12 6.66
CA LYS A 143 -15.47 0.05 7.62
C LYS A 143 -15.17 -1.28 6.92
N ARG A 144 -15.98 -1.69 5.93
CA ARG A 144 -15.75 -2.93 5.17
C ARG A 144 -14.42 -2.90 4.45
N MET A 145 -14.10 -1.79 3.79
CA MET A 145 -12.90 -1.64 2.99
C MET A 145 -11.64 -1.66 3.88
N ARG A 146 -11.72 -1.05 5.07
CA ARG A 146 -10.69 -1.19 6.10
C ARG A 146 -10.56 -2.64 6.60
N GLU A 147 -11.68 -3.31 6.90
CA GLU A 147 -11.67 -4.70 7.37
C GLU A 147 -11.13 -5.69 6.33
N GLN A 148 -11.25 -5.36 5.05
CA GLN A 148 -10.67 -6.10 3.92
C GLN A 148 -9.21 -5.71 3.63
N GLY A 149 -8.62 -4.79 4.39
CA GLY A 149 -7.23 -4.34 4.19
C GLY A 149 -7.02 -3.50 2.93
N ILE A 150 -8.08 -2.90 2.39
CA ILE A 150 -8.01 -2.04 1.20
C ILE A 150 -7.61 -0.61 1.58
N LEU A 151 -8.08 -0.14 2.73
CA LEU A 151 -7.86 1.22 3.21
C LEU A 151 -7.20 1.25 4.59
N ASN A 152 -6.26 2.17 4.75
CA ASN A 152 -5.67 2.57 6.01
C ASN A 152 -6.11 3.97 6.43
N ASN A 153 -6.12 4.21 7.74
CA ASN A 153 -6.35 5.53 8.31
C ASN A 153 -4.99 6.20 8.55
N GLU A 154 -4.67 7.22 7.76
CA GLU A 154 -3.40 7.93 7.89
C GLU A 154 -3.46 8.94 9.05
N SER A 155 -4.54 9.73 9.13
CA SER A 155 -4.84 10.62 10.26
C SER A 155 -6.26 11.19 10.17
N HIS A 156 -6.89 11.57 11.29
CA HIS A 156 -8.13 12.37 11.34
C HIS A 156 -9.22 12.10 10.27
N GLY A 157 -9.45 10.84 9.91
CA GLY A 157 -10.48 10.46 8.93
C GLY A 157 -10.07 10.63 7.46
N GLN A 158 -8.78 10.87 7.19
CA GLN A 158 -8.14 10.69 5.90
C GLN A 158 -7.86 9.20 5.70
N TRP A 159 -8.37 8.67 4.60
CA TRP A 159 -8.25 7.28 4.22
C TRP A 159 -7.36 7.20 2.99
N VAL A 160 -6.36 6.33 3.06
CA VAL A 160 -5.42 6.05 1.97
C VAL A 160 -5.51 4.59 1.61
N PHE A 161 -5.15 4.24 0.39
CA PHE A 161 -5.04 2.85 -0.01
C PHE A 161 -3.88 2.17 0.72
N GLU A 162 -4.10 0.92 1.14
CA GLU A 162 -3.01 0.08 1.66
C GLU A 162 -1.99 -0.24 0.55
N SER A 163 -2.49 -0.53 -0.64
CA SER A 163 -1.70 -0.93 -1.80
C SER A 163 -1.71 0.17 -2.86
N LYS A 164 -0.52 0.70 -3.16
CA LYS A 164 -0.34 1.69 -4.23
C LYS A 164 -0.72 1.14 -5.60
N SER A 165 -0.40 -0.12 -5.89
CA SER A 165 -0.75 -0.73 -7.18
C SER A 165 -2.27 -0.95 -7.31
N PHE A 166 -3.00 -1.16 -6.21
CA PHE A 166 -4.46 -1.23 -6.26
C PHE A 166 -5.10 0.15 -6.46
N GLU A 167 -4.55 1.20 -5.83
CA GLU A 167 -4.95 2.59 -6.11
C GLU A 167 -4.80 2.93 -7.59
N ASP A 168 -3.63 2.61 -8.17
CA ASP A 168 -3.34 2.88 -9.57
C ASP A 168 -4.27 2.10 -10.51
N PHE A 169 -4.60 0.85 -10.18
CA PHE A 169 -5.63 0.07 -10.88
C PHE A 169 -7.00 0.76 -10.85
N VAL A 170 -7.45 1.20 -9.67
CA VAL A 170 -8.76 1.89 -9.54
C VAL A 170 -8.81 3.20 -10.32
N LEU A 171 -7.70 3.94 -10.36
CA LEU A 171 -7.58 5.20 -11.12
C LEU A 171 -7.58 4.97 -12.64
N ALA A 172 -7.22 3.78 -13.11
CA ALA A 172 -7.20 3.41 -14.52
C ALA A 172 -8.55 2.89 -15.06
N LEU A 173 -9.51 2.55 -14.18
CA LEU A 173 -10.89 2.13 -14.53
C LEU A 173 -11.73 3.30 -15.07
#